data_AF-A0A6J6BYZ2-F1
#
_entry.id   AF-A0A6J6BYZ2-F1
#
_cell.length_a   1.000
_cell.length_b   1.000
_cell.length_c   1.000
_cell.angle_alpha   90.00
_cell.angle_beta   90.00
_cell.angle_gamma   90.00
#
_symmetry.space_group_name_H-M   'P 1'
#
loop_
_entity.id
_entity.type
_entity.pdbx_description
1 polymer ?
#
loop_
_entity_poly.entity_id
_entity_poly.type
_entity_poly.pdbx_seq_one_letter_code
_entity_poly.pdbx_strand_id
1 'polypeptide(L)'
;MIVDLKTGTEISKDKAQEHPQLGLYQLAFANHAFDHIEGIDSASVLGGAKLVFVNDKNLSERPQDSLGHNDEKREHFENMVASVVEEMAMGNKVFVANVGSHCSDERSYGDCKLHLAKAVTYFE
;
A
#
# COMPACT_ATOMS: atom_id res chain seq x y z
N MET A 1 -16.76 1.30 6.44
CA MET A 1 -15.70 2.24 5.98
C MET A 1 -14.41 1.85 6.66
N ILE A 2 -13.33 1.71 5.90
CA ILE A 2 -12.00 1.39 6.44
C ILE A 2 -11.22 2.70 6.65
N VAL A 3 -10.56 2.86 7.79
CA VAL A 3 -9.81 4.08 8.12
C VAL A 3 -8.41 3.70 8.58
N ASP A 4 -7.40 4.28 7.94
CA ASP A 4 -5.99 4.10 8.29
C ASP A 4 -5.41 5.44 8.77
N LEU A 5 -5.01 5.48 10.04
CA LEU A 5 -4.49 6.67 10.69
C LEU A 5 -2.98 6.80 10.40
N LYS A 6 -2.58 7.95 9.87
CA LYS A 6 -1.19 8.27 9.53
C LYS A 6 -0.72 9.52 10.27
N THR A 7 0.53 9.53 10.70
CA THR A 7 1.21 10.71 11.28
C THR A 7 2.24 11.33 10.33
N GLY A 8 2.46 10.71 9.17
CA GLY A 8 3.44 11.14 8.17
C GLY A 8 2.94 12.27 7.26
N THR A 9 3.72 12.54 6.21
CA THR A 9 3.38 13.54 5.19
C THR A 9 2.15 13.11 4.39
N GLU A 10 1.25 14.06 4.18
CA GLU A 10 0.02 13.87 3.43
C GLU A 10 0.31 13.60 1.94
N ILE A 11 -0.44 12.68 1.33
CA ILE A 11 -0.43 12.46 -0.12
C ILE A 11 -1.55 13.27 -0.81
N SER A 12 -1.55 13.36 -2.14
CA SER A 12 -2.68 13.97 -2.87
C SER A 12 -3.92 13.07 -2.83
N LYS A 13 -5.11 13.66 -3.04
CA LYS A 13 -6.36 12.90 -3.12
C LYS A 13 -6.35 11.89 -4.26
N ASP A 14 -5.81 12.27 -5.42
CA ASP A 14 -5.71 11.38 -6.58
C ASP A 14 -4.79 10.18 -6.30
N LYS A 15 -3.66 10.40 -5.61
CA LYS A 15 -2.78 9.29 -5.20
C LYS A 15 -3.44 8.35 -4.19
N ALA A 16 -4.42 8.82 -3.43
CA ALA A 16 -5.15 7.98 -2.48
C ALA A 16 -6.12 7.03 -3.18
N GLN A 17 -6.62 7.39 -4.36
CA GLN A 17 -7.53 6.55 -5.14
C GLN A 17 -6.84 5.25 -5.60
N GLU A 18 -5.55 5.29 -5.88
CA GLU A 18 -4.75 4.12 -6.28
C GLU A 18 -3.82 3.61 -5.16
N HIS A 19 -4.11 3.95 -3.89
CA HIS A 19 -3.22 3.61 -2.78
C HIS A 19 -3.26 2.11 -2.47
N PRO A 20 -2.16 1.35 -2.63
CA PRO A 20 -2.17 -0.12 -2.53
C PRO A 20 -2.63 -0.63 -1.17
N GLN A 21 -2.20 0.03 -0.07
CA GLN A 21 -2.56 -0.37 1.28
C GLN A 21 -4.09 -0.26 1.52
N LEU A 22 -4.74 0.79 0.98
CA LEU A 22 -6.19 0.95 1.14
C LEU A 22 -6.93 -0.08 0.29
N GLY A 23 -6.50 -0.28 -0.96
CA GLY A 23 -7.09 -1.27 -1.87
C GLY A 23 -7.02 -2.68 -1.29
N LEU A 24 -5.88 -3.05 -0.69
CA LEU A 24 -5.71 -4.36 -0.06
C LEU A 24 -6.66 -4.58 1.13
N TYR A 25 -6.88 -3.57 1.97
CA TYR A 25 -7.86 -3.69 3.05
C TYR A 25 -9.29 -3.84 2.52
N GLN A 26 -9.62 -3.14 1.44
CA GLN A 26 -10.91 -3.27 0.78
C GLN A 26 -11.11 -4.68 0.19
N LEU A 27 -10.08 -5.25 -0.45
CA LEU A 27 -10.11 -6.63 -0.93
C LEU A 27 -10.23 -7.63 0.22
N ALA A 28 -9.55 -7.41 1.35
CA ALA A 28 -9.67 -8.26 2.53
C ALA A 28 -11.11 -8.28 3.06
N PHE A 29 -11.77 -7.12 3.11
CA PHE A 29 -13.19 -7.04 3.47
C PHE A 29 -14.07 -7.79 2.46
N ALA A 30 -13.86 -7.55 1.16
CA ALA A 30 -14.64 -8.21 0.10
C ALA A 30 -14.47 -9.74 0.08
N ASN A 31 -13.37 -10.26 0.64
CA ASN A 31 -13.06 -11.68 0.77
C ASN A 31 -13.28 -12.21 2.19
N HIS A 32 -14.13 -11.57 3.00
CA HIS A 32 -14.57 -12.08 4.31
C HIS A 32 -13.46 -12.22 5.37
N ALA A 33 -12.32 -11.56 5.17
CA ALA A 33 -11.19 -11.67 6.11
C ALA A 33 -11.50 -11.07 7.50
N PHE A 34 -12.52 -10.22 7.60
CA PHE A 34 -12.90 -9.50 8.83
C PHE A 34 -14.13 -10.07 9.54
N ASP A 35 -14.69 -11.20 9.09
CA ASP A 35 -15.90 -11.80 9.68
C ASP A 35 -15.74 -12.20 11.17
N HIS A 36 -14.50 -12.28 11.65
CA HIS A 36 -14.18 -12.56 13.05
C HIS A 36 -14.23 -11.31 13.96
N ILE A 37 -14.41 -10.12 13.39
CA ILE A 37 -14.44 -8.85 14.13
C ILE A 37 -15.87 -8.58 14.58
N GLU A 38 -16.05 -8.36 15.89
CA GLU A 38 -17.34 -7.97 16.45
C GLU A 38 -17.88 -6.69 15.79
N GLY A 39 -19.15 -6.72 15.36
CA GLY A 39 -19.81 -5.61 14.68
C GLY A 39 -19.63 -5.58 13.16
N ILE A 40 -18.91 -6.54 12.57
CA ILE A 40 -18.93 -6.81 11.14
C ILE A 40 -19.72 -8.09 10.92
N ASP A 41 -20.80 -7.99 10.14
CA ASP A 41 -21.69 -9.11 9.83
C ASP A 41 -21.93 -9.24 8.32
N SER A 42 -22.70 -10.26 7.91
CA SER A 42 -23.01 -10.51 6.50
C SER A 42 -23.82 -9.39 5.82
N ALA A 43 -24.43 -8.48 6.59
CA ALA A 43 -25.15 -7.32 6.08
C ALA A 43 -24.25 -6.08 5.94
N SER A 44 -23.02 -6.15 6.44
CA SER A 44 -22.07 -5.06 6.40
C SER A 44 -21.57 -4.85 4.96
N VAL A 45 -21.64 -3.60 4.50
CA VAL A 45 -21.27 -3.21 3.13
C VAL A 45 -19.99 -2.39 3.14
N LEU A 46 -19.14 -2.61 2.14
CA LEU A 46 -17.91 -1.85 1.95
C LEU A 46 -18.23 -0.41 1.53
N GLY A 47 -18.03 0.53 2.46
CA GLY A 47 -18.23 1.96 2.23
C GLY A 47 -17.04 2.70 1.61
N GLY A 48 -15.97 2.00 1.20
CA GLY A 48 -14.70 2.60 0.80
C GLY A 48 -13.65 2.59 1.91
N ALA A 49 -12.54 3.26 1.64
CA ALA A 49 -11.41 3.40 2.56
C ALA A 49 -10.86 4.83 2.58
N LYS A 50 -10.18 5.23 3.65
CA LYS A 50 -9.48 6.53 3.69
C LYS A 50 -8.22 6.50 4.54
N LEU A 51 -7.24 7.31 4.15
CA LEU A 51 -6.15 7.73 5.02
C LEU A 51 -6.60 8.97 5.80
N VAL A 52 -6.37 8.98 7.10
CA VAL A 52 -6.56 10.16 7.95
C VAL A 52 -5.19 10.56 8.48
N PHE A 53 -4.70 11.70 8.01
CA PHE A 53 -3.44 12.28 8.46
C PHE A 53 -3.71 13.13 9.70
N VAL A 54 -3.09 12.76 10.80
CA VAL A 54 -3.16 13.45 12.09
C VAL A 54 -1.81 14.09 12.36
N ASN A 55 -1.78 15.42 12.42
CA ASN A 55 -0.62 16.18 12.89
C ASN A 55 -1.05 17.11 14.04
N ASP A 56 -0.08 17.72 14.73
CA ASP A 56 -0.31 18.52 15.95
C ASP A 56 -1.34 19.66 15.80
N LYS A 57 -1.67 20.06 14.56
CA LYS A 57 -2.52 21.23 14.28
C LYS A 57 -3.69 20.98 13.33
N ASN A 58 -3.65 19.92 12.53
CA ASN A 58 -4.60 19.67 11.45
C ASN A 58 -4.92 18.18 11.31
N LEU A 59 -6.16 17.91 10.93
CA LEU A 59 -6.62 16.60 10.49
C LEU A 59 -7.02 16.70 9.02
N SER A 60 -6.51 15.80 8.19
CA SER A 60 -6.86 15.78 6.77
C SER A 60 -7.18 14.37 6.29
N GLU A 61 -8.19 14.25 5.44
CA GLU A 61 -8.67 12.97 4.93
C GLU A 61 -8.30 12.80 3.45
N ARG A 62 -7.95 11.57 3.07
CA ARG A 62 -7.71 11.17 1.69
C ARG A 62 -8.53 9.91 1.38
N PRO A 63 -9.71 10.05 0.76
CA PRO A 63 -10.58 8.92 0.47
C PRO A 63 -10.11 8.14 -0.77
N GLN A 64 -10.38 6.85 -0.75
CA GLN A 64 -10.37 5.92 -1.86
C GLN A 64 -11.80 5.40 -2.05
N ASP A 65 -12.28 5.38 -3.29
CA ASP A 65 -13.63 4.92 -3.58
C ASP A 65 -13.83 3.45 -3.20
N SER A 66 -15.08 3.07 -2.97
CA SER A 66 -15.42 1.69 -2.64
C SER A 66 -15.14 0.76 -3.82
N LEU A 67 -14.44 -0.35 -3.55
CA LEU A 67 -14.29 -1.45 -4.50
C LEU A 67 -15.53 -2.35 -4.58
N GLY A 68 -16.52 -2.17 -3.68
CA GLY A 68 -17.69 -3.04 -3.61
C GLY A 68 -18.65 -2.94 -4.81
N HIS A 69 -18.56 -1.85 -5.59
CA HIS A 69 -19.41 -1.59 -6.76
C HIS A 69 -18.61 -1.12 -7.99
N ASN A 70 -17.28 -1.26 -7.95
CA ASN A 70 -16.41 -0.85 -9.03
C ASN A 70 -15.51 -2.02 -9.40
N ASP A 71 -16.02 -2.87 -10.29
CA ASP A 71 -15.37 -4.11 -10.71
C ASP A 71 -14.03 -3.83 -11.40
N GLU A 72 -13.92 -2.76 -12.17
CA GLU A 72 -12.65 -2.36 -12.83
C GLU A 72 -11.57 -2.02 -11.80
N LYS A 73 -11.87 -1.18 -10.80
CA LYS A 73 -10.92 -0.87 -9.73
C LYS A 73 -10.62 -2.10 -8.88
N ARG A 74 -11.61 -2.95 -8.62
CA ARG A 74 -11.42 -4.19 -7.89
C ARG A 74 -10.45 -5.12 -8.61
N GLU A 75 -10.69 -5.36 -9.90
CA GLU A 75 -9.82 -6.17 -10.77
C GLU A 75 -8.41 -5.59 -10.83
N HIS A 76 -8.26 -4.25 -10.88
CA HIS A 76 -6.95 -3.61 -10.82
C HIS A 76 -6.14 -4.02 -9.58
N PHE A 77 -6.74 -3.95 -8.39
CA PHE A 77 -6.06 -4.33 -7.15
C PHE A 77 -5.85 -5.84 -7.03
N GLU A 78 -6.79 -6.67 -7.50
CA GLU A 78 -6.62 -8.13 -7.53
C GLU A 78 -5.44 -8.52 -8.43
N ASN A 79 -5.33 -7.92 -9.63
CA ASN A 79 -4.22 -8.11 -10.54
C ASN A 79 -2.89 -7.62 -9.95
N MET A 80 -2.89 -6.50 -9.22
CA MET A 80 -1.71 -6.00 -8.51
C MET A 80 -1.21 -7.00 -7.46
N VAL A 81 -2.12 -7.60 -6.69
CA VAL A 81 -1.75 -8.62 -5.69
C VAL A 81 -1.23 -9.88 -6.38
N ALA A 82 -1.91 -10.34 -7.43
CA ALA A 82 -1.52 -11.52 -8.18
C ALA A 82 -0.12 -11.39 -8.79
N SER A 83 0.19 -10.25 -9.43
CA SER A 83 1.50 -10.02 -10.05
C SER A 83 2.62 -9.99 -9.01
N VAL A 84 2.41 -9.32 -7.87
CA VAL A 84 3.40 -9.29 -6.77
C VAL A 84 3.63 -10.68 -6.19
N VAL A 85 2.58 -11.49 -6.01
CA VAL A 85 2.72 -12.87 -5.51
C VAL A 85 3.48 -13.74 -6.51
N GLU A 86 3.21 -13.61 -7.80
CA GLU A 86 3.94 -14.35 -8.85
C GLU A 86 5.44 -14.00 -8.87
N GLU A 87 5.77 -12.70 -8.80
CA GLU A 87 7.17 -12.24 -8.72
C GLU A 87 7.86 -12.76 -7.46
N MET A 88 7.16 -12.74 -6.31
CA MET A 88 7.67 -13.21 -5.03
C MET A 88 7.83 -14.73 -4.95
N ALA A 89 7.12 -15.49 -5.78
CA ALA A 89 7.25 -16.94 -5.85
C ALA A 89 8.60 -17.40 -6.48
N MET A 90 9.40 -16.49 -7.03
CA MET A 90 10.73 -16.76 -7.59
C MET A 90 10.75 -17.85 -8.67
N GLY A 91 9.71 -17.97 -9.51
CA GLY A 91 9.69 -18.97 -10.58
C GLY A 91 10.94 -18.93 -11.48
N ASN A 92 11.46 -17.73 -11.72
CA ASN A 92 12.67 -17.48 -12.51
C ASN A 92 13.96 -17.36 -11.67
N LYS A 93 13.88 -17.54 -10.34
CA LYS A 93 15.00 -17.41 -9.38
C LYS A 93 15.74 -16.06 -9.42
N VAL A 94 15.09 -15.01 -9.90
CA VAL A 94 15.64 -13.66 -10.01
C VAL A 94 14.68 -12.69 -9.33
N PHE A 95 15.23 -11.80 -8.50
CA PHE A 95 14.52 -10.63 -7.98
C PHE A 95 15.00 -9.37 -8.68
N VAL A 96 14.05 -8.59 -9.19
CA VAL A 96 14.34 -7.27 -9.77
C VAL A 96 14.34 -6.23 -8.65
N ALA A 97 15.48 -5.60 -8.43
CA ALA A 97 15.62 -4.55 -7.44
C ALA A 97 15.37 -3.18 -8.09
N ASN A 98 14.10 -2.75 -8.11
CA ASN A 98 13.68 -1.48 -8.71
C ASN A 98 14.08 -0.27 -7.86
N VAL A 99 14.54 0.80 -8.50
CA VAL A 99 14.89 2.06 -7.83
C VAL A 99 13.60 2.81 -7.45
N GLY A 100 13.25 2.81 -6.16
CA GLY A 100 12.09 3.51 -5.60
C GLY A 100 12.41 4.90 -5.04
N SER A 101 11.37 5.65 -4.64
CA SER A 101 11.53 6.97 -4.00
C SER A 101 12.37 6.92 -2.72
N HIS A 102 12.32 5.79 -2.01
CA HIS A 102 13.13 5.54 -0.81
C HIS A 102 14.65 5.39 -1.10
N CYS A 103 15.07 5.37 -2.37
CA CYS A 103 16.48 5.40 -2.75
C CYS A 103 17.10 6.79 -2.66
N SER A 104 16.28 7.83 -2.79
CA SER A 104 16.70 9.24 -2.87
C SER A 104 16.20 10.10 -1.72
N ASP A 105 15.17 9.65 -1.00
CA ASP A 105 14.58 10.39 0.11
C ASP A 105 15.43 10.19 1.39
N GLU A 106 15.89 11.28 1.99
CA GLU A 106 16.67 11.24 3.23
C GLU A 106 15.83 10.83 4.45
N ARG A 107 14.50 10.87 4.32
CA ARG A 107 13.53 10.57 5.38
C ARG A 107 12.70 9.33 5.09
N SER A 108 13.01 8.58 4.04
CA SER A 108 12.33 7.31 3.78
C SER A 108 12.78 6.22 4.74
N TYR A 109 11.83 5.36 5.12
CA TYR A 109 12.09 4.16 5.90
C TYR A 109 12.62 3.04 5.00
N GLY A 110 13.70 2.36 5.41
CA GLY A 110 14.42 1.34 4.61
C GLY A 110 15.58 1.92 3.80
N ASP A 111 16.31 1.08 3.06
CA ASP A 111 17.56 1.45 2.39
C ASP A 111 17.46 1.34 0.87
N CYS A 112 17.72 2.44 0.13
CA CYS A 112 18.19 2.32 -1.26
C CYS A 112 19.16 3.45 -1.69
N LYS A 113 20.01 3.92 -0.78
CA LYS A 113 21.35 4.43 -1.14
C LYS A 113 22.34 3.27 -1.31
N LEU A 114 21.85 2.09 -1.70
CA LEU A 114 22.27 0.84 -1.05
C LEU A 114 22.21 -0.43 -1.90
N HIS A 115 21.92 -0.31 -3.18
CA HIS A 115 22.67 -1.15 -4.12
C HIS A 115 24.12 -0.66 -4.28
N LEU A 116 24.56 0.31 -3.47
CA LEU A 116 25.88 0.90 -3.47
C LEU A 116 26.82 0.14 -2.51
N ALA A 117 27.77 -0.59 -3.08
CA ALA A 117 29.10 -0.76 -2.50
C ALA A 117 30.09 0.11 -3.29
N LYS A 118 30.97 0.87 -2.62
CA LYS A 118 32.24 1.30 -3.22
C LYS A 118 33.34 0.41 -2.67
N ALA A 119 33.98 -0.39 -3.51
CA ALA A 119 35.25 -1.01 -3.15
C ALA A 119 36.39 0.01 -3.35
N VAL A 120 37.08 0.38 -2.27
CA VAL A 120 38.30 1.20 -2.20
C VAL A 120 39.01 0.75 -0.92
N THR A 121 40.30 0.35 -0.85
CA THR A 121 41.50 0.55 -1.69
C THR A 121 42.48 -0.66 -1.59
N TYR A 122 43.41 -0.72 -2.55
CA TYR A 122 44.59 -1.60 -2.73
C TYR A 122 45.52 -1.72 -1.50
N PHE A 123 46.16 -2.89 -1.33
CA PHE A 123 47.32 -3.10 -0.44
C PHE A 123 48.54 -3.48 -1.31
N GLU A 124 49.67 -2.80 -1.12
CA GLU A 124 50.98 -3.10 -1.74
C GLU A 124 51.54 -4.47 -1.35
#